data_AF-A0A376P4Y4-F1
#
_entry.id   AF-A0A376P4Y4-F1
#
_cell.length_a   1.000
_cell.length_b   1.000
_cell.length_c   1.000
_cell.angle_alpha   90.00
_cell.angle_beta   90.00
_cell.angle_gamma   90.00
#
_symmetry.space_group_name_H-M   'P 1'
#
loop_
_entity.id
_entity.type
_entity.pdbx_description
1 polymer ?
#
loop_
_entity_poly.entity_id
_entity_poly.type
_entity_poly.pdbx_seq_one_letter_code
_entity_poly.pdbx_strand_id
1 'polypeptide(L)'
;MHRNLNDPANKKYGIALPTAESVLTEQSFSQFALSNQANVFNAEGKITLDTPEMMQALTYYRDLAANTMPGSNDIMEVKDAFMNGTAPMAIYSTYILPAVIKEGNPKNVGFVVPTEKNSAVYGMLTSLTITAGQKTEETEAAEKFVTFMEQADNIADWVMMSPGAALPVNKAVVTTATWKDNDVIKALGELPNQLIGELPNIQVFGAVGDKNFTRMGDVTGSGVVSSMVHNVTVGKADLPGTLQASQKKLDELIEQH
;
A
#
# COMPACT_ATOMS: atom_id res chain seq x y z
N MET A 1 -2.92 -6.44 -20.23
CA MET A 1 -3.37 -5.03 -20.41
C MET A 1 -2.19 -4.08 -20.54
N HIS A 2 -1.32 -3.94 -19.51
CA HIS A 2 -0.18 -3.00 -19.53
C HIS A 2 0.75 -3.15 -20.75
N ARG A 3 1.10 -4.37 -21.17
CA ARG A 3 1.95 -4.59 -22.35
C ARG A 3 1.39 -3.99 -23.64
N ASN A 4 0.06 -4.01 -23.81
CA ASN A 4 -0.59 -3.49 -25.02
C ASN A 4 -0.68 -1.96 -25.02
N LEU A 5 -0.49 -1.33 -23.87
CA LEU A 5 -0.55 0.13 -23.68
C LEU A 5 0.87 0.74 -23.59
N ASN A 6 1.90 -0.09 -23.64
CA ASN A 6 3.29 0.33 -23.51
C ASN A 6 3.87 0.67 -24.90
N ASP A 7 4.25 1.94 -25.09
CA ASP A 7 4.93 2.45 -26.29
C ASP A 7 6.05 3.43 -25.89
N PRO A 8 7.19 2.89 -25.41
CA PRO A 8 8.30 3.71 -24.91
C PRO A 8 8.90 4.64 -25.98
N ALA A 9 8.80 4.29 -27.27
CA ALA A 9 9.29 5.12 -28.36
C ALA A 9 8.59 6.48 -28.42
N ASN A 10 7.31 6.52 -28.01
CA ASN A 10 6.51 7.75 -27.91
C ASN A 10 6.33 8.22 -26.46
N LYS A 11 7.17 7.75 -25.53
CA LYS A 11 7.10 8.06 -24.10
C LYS A 11 5.73 7.75 -23.49
N LYS A 12 5.13 6.62 -23.88
CA LYS A 12 3.91 6.08 -23.28
C LYS A 12 4.22 4.77 -22.59
N TYR A 13 3.78 4.63 -21.35
CA TYR A 13 4.11 3.47 -20.52
C TYR A 13 2.83 2.74 -20.12
N GLY A 14 2.90 1.43 -20.00
CA GLY A 14 1.73 0.62 -19.66
C GLY A 14 1.22 0.88 -18.24
N ILE A 15 2.12 1.15 -17.30
CA ILE A 15 1.81 1.37 -15.88
C ILE A 15 2.88 2.23 -15.24
N ALA A 16 2.52 3.17 -14.36
CA ALA A 16 3.45 3.87 -13.49
C ALA A 16 3.65 3.04 -12.21
N LEU A 17 4.83 2.45 -12.07
CA LEU A 17 5.18 1.54 -10.97
C LEU A 17 6.33 2.14 -10.14
N PRO A 18 6.21 2.18 -8.79
CA PRO A 18 7.30 2.61 -7.92
C PRO A 18 8.52 1.68 -8.02
N THR A 19 9.70 2.28 -8.18
CA THR A 19 10.98 1.57 -8.34
C THR A 19 12.15 2.26 -7.64
N ALA A 20 11.92 3.41 -6.99
CA ALA A 20 12.92 4.09 -6.18
C ALA A 20 13.26 3.31 -4.90
N GLU A 21 14.42 3.59 -4.30
CA GLU A 21 14.74 3.11 -2.95
C GLU A 21 13.93 3.90 -1.91
N SER A 22 12.63 3.64 -1.85
CA SER A 22 11.68 4.37 -1.01
C SER A 22 10.66 3.46 -0.34
N VAL A 23 10.02 3.98 0.68
CA VAL A 23 8.94 3.28 1.40
C VAL A 23 7.77 2.98 0.45
N LEU A 24 7.48 3.84 -0.53
CA LEU A 24 6.42 3.59 -1.52
C LEU A 24 6.70 2.31 -2.32
N THR A 25 7.95 2.07 -2.71
CA THR A 25 8.34 0.84 -3.43
C THR A 25 8.15 -0.40 -2.57
N GLU A 26 8.55 -0.36 -1.29
CA GLU A 26 8.31 -1.46 -0.37
C GLU A 26 6.81 -1.75 -0.19
N GLN A 27 6.01 -0.71 0.06
CA GLN A 27 4.56 -0.83 0.21
C GLN A 27 3.90 -1.39 -1.05
N SER A 28 4.31 -0.90 -2.22
CA SER A 28 3.77 -1.34 -3.52
C SER A 28 4.13 -2.78 -3.82
N PHE A 29 5.38 -3.17 -3.60
CA PHE A 29 5.85 -4.55 -3.78
C PHE A 29 5.16 -5.51 -2.81
N SER A 30 4.94 -5.09 -1.57
CA SER A 30 4.40 -5.96 -0.52
C SER A 30 3.07 -6.62 -0.89
N GLN A 31 2.18 -5.92 -1.61
CA GLN A 31 0.91 -6.48 -2.06
C GLN A 31 1.11 -7.66 -3.02
N PHE A 32 2.11 -7.59 -3.90
CA PHE A 32 2.44 -8.69 -4.82
C PHE A 32 3.10 -9.87 -4.12
N ALA A 33 3.94 -9.60 -3.11
CA ALA A 33 4.51 -10.65 -2.28
C ALA A 33 3.41 -11.38 -1.49
N LEU A 34 2.56 -10.63 -0.78
CA LEU A 34 1.49 -11.16 0.05
C LEU A 34 0.42 -11.91 -0.77
N SER A 35 0.09 -11.44 -1.98
CA SER A 35 -0.85 -12.15 -2.87
C SER A 35 -0.30 -13.50 -3.35
N ASN A 36 1.03 -13.69 -3.31
CA ASN A 36 1.69 -14.97 -3.58
C ASN A 36 2.07 -15.76 -2.32
N GLN A 37 1.56 -15.35 -1.15
CA GLN A 37 1.89 -15.92 0.16
C GLN A 37 3.38 -15.79 0.55
N ALA A 38 4.08 -14.80 0.02
CA ALA A 38 5.43 -14.43 0.42
C ALA A 38 5.39 -13.31 1.47
N ASN A 39 6.27 -13.39 2.47
CA ASN A 39 6.31 -12.43 3.56
C ASN A 39 7.74 -12.20 4.07
N VAL A 40 7.97 -11.10 4.78
CA VAL A 40 9.27 -10.79 5.39
C VAL A 40 9.63 -11.77 6.48
N PHE A 41 8.65 -12.17 7.30
CA PHE A 41 8.84 -13.11 8.39
C PHE A 41 8.01 -14.37 8.20
N ASN A 42 8.48 -15.49 8.76
CA ASN A 42 7.67 -16.67 8.98
C ASN A 42 6.95 -16.65 10.35
N ALA A 43 6.21 -17.71 10.68
CA ALA A 43 5.44 -17.81 11.92
C ALA A 43 6.31 -17.81 13.20
N GLU A 44 7.61 -18.11 13.08
CA GLU A 44 8.59 -18.06 14.16
C GLU A 44 9.30 -16.69 14.26
N GLY A 45 9.05 -15.77 13.32
CA GLY A 45 9.70 -14.45 13.29
C GLY A 45 11.09 -14.45 12.65
N LYS A 46 11.44 -15.48 11.88
CA LYS A 46 12.67 -15.51 11.07
C LYS A 46 12.44 -14.82 9.73
N ILE A 47 13.47 -14.13 9.22
CA ILE A 47 13.41 -13.47 7.92
C ILE A 47 13.31 -14.53 6.80
N THR A 48 12.43 -14.30 5.82
CA THR A 48 12.13 -15.21 4.70
C THR A 48 12.07 -14.51 3.34
N LEU A 49 13.01 -13.59 3.09
CA LEU A 49 13.15 -12.99 1.77
C LEU A 49 13.64 -13.99 0.73
N ASP A 50 14.52 -14.93 1.09
CA ASP A 50 15.04 -15.95 0.16
C ASP A 50 14.14 -17.20 0.11
N THR A 51 12.95 -17.04 -0.48
CA THR A 51 11.98 -18.12 -0.70
C THR A 51 11.53 -18.18 -2.16
N PRO A 52 11.08 -19.36 -2.66
CA PRO A 52 10.53 -19.49 -4.01
C PRO A 52 9.36 -18.53 -4.27
N GLU A 53 8.47 -18.34 -3.30
CA GLU A 53 7.31 -17.45 -3.39
C GLU A 53 7.73 -15.98 -3.51
N MET A 54 8.72 -15.55 -2.72
CA MET A 54 9.26 -14.18 -2.79
C MET A 54 10.00 -13.97 -4.12
N MET A 55 10.76 -14.96 -4.58
CA MET A 55 11.44 -14.92 -5.88
C MET A 55 10.44 -14.77 -7.03
N GLN A 56 9.33 -15.50 -7.00
CA GLN A 56 8.27 -15.40 -8.01
C GLN A 56 7.61 -14.01 -7.99
N ALA A 57 7.28 -13.48 -6.80
CA ALA A 57 6.69 -12.15 -6.67
C ALA A 57 7.64 -11.05 -7.17
N LEU A 58 8.93 -11.14 -6.81
CA LEU A 58 9.96 -10.19 -7.24
C LEU A 58 10.22 -10.28 -8.75
N THR A 59 10.20 -11.49 -9.32
CA THR A 59 10.29 -11.71 -10.78
C THR A 59 9.12 -11.02 -11.48
N TYR A 60 7.90 -11.23 -10.99
CA TYR A 60 6.71 -10.60 -11.56
C TYR A 60 6.78 -9.08 -11.48
N TYR A 61 7.18 -8.52 -10.32
CA TYR A 61 7.32 -7.08 -10.14
C TYR A 61 8.36 -6.48 -11.11
N ARG A 62 9.49 -7.17 -11.32
CA ARG A 62 10.51 -6.80 -12.31
C ARG A 62 9.96 -6.82 -13.74
N ASP A 63 9.23 -7.86 -14.11
CA ASP A 63 8.66 -7.99 -15.45
C ASP A 63 7.56 -6.93 -15.70
N LEU A 64 6.82 -6.55 -14.65
CA LEU A 64 5.87 -5.46 -14.68
C LEU A 64 6.59 -4.12 -14.85
N ALA A 65 7.69 -3.90 -14.12
CA ALA A 65 8.52 -2.70 -14.17
C ALA A 65 9.11 -2.43 -15.57
N ALA A 66 9.28 -3.46 -16.40
CA ALA A 66 9.66 -3.27 -17.81
C ALA A 66 8.64 -2.45 -18.63
N ASN A 67 7.43 -2.24 -18.10
CA ASN A 67 6.38 -1.42 -18.70
C ASN A 67 6.16 -0.08 -17.97
N THR A 68 7.03 0.29 -17.02
CA THR A 68 7.03 1.60 -16.37
C THR A 68 8.02 2.56 -17.03
N MET A 69 7.96 3.81 -16.57
CA MET A 69 8.91 4.84 -16.92
C MET A 69 10.34 4.42 -16.55
N PRO A 70 11.36 4.81 -17.35
CA PRO A 70 12.74 4.50 -17.05
C PRO A 70 13.23 5.22 -15.80
N GLY A 71 14.11 4.56 -15.05
CA GLY A 71 14.74 5.12 -13.85
C GLY A 71 13.98 4.82 -12.55
N SER A 72 14.36 5.53 -11.50
CA SER A 72 13.73 5.45 -10.18
C SER A 72 12.46 6.28 -10.18
N ASN A 73 11.32 5.61 -9.99
CA ASN A 73 10.03 6.28 -9.88
C ASN A 73 9.57 6.26 -8.43
N ASP A 74 9.27 7.42 -7.87
CA ASP A 74 8.71 7.56 -6.52
C ASP A 74 7.36 8.28 -6.59
N ILE A 75 6.88 8.75 -5.45
CA ILE A 75 5.60 9.45 -5.25
C ILE A 75 5.30 10.45 -6.38
N MET A 76 6.25 11.34 -6.70
CA MET A 76 6.02 12.40 -7.69
C MET A 76 5.92 11.85 -9.11
N GLU A 77 6.88 11.02 -9.54
CA GLU A 77 6.94 10.50 -10.90
C GLU A 77 5.72 9.62 -11.21
N VAL A 78 5.32 8.76 -10.26
CA VAL A 78 4.18 7.87 -10.46
C VAL A 78 2.87 8.66 -10.55
N LYS A 79 2.69 9.64 -9.65
CA LYS A 79 1.51 10.52 -9.68
C LYS A 79 1.46 11.30 -10.98
N ASP A 80 2.55 11.97 -11.36
CA ASP A 80 2.58 12.85 -12.52
C ASP A 80 2.31 12.06 -13.81
N ALA A 81 2.92 10.87 -13.95
CA ALA A 81 2.72 10.03 -15.12
C ALA A 81 1.28 9.55 -15.29
N PHE A 82 0.60 9.24 -14.19
CA PHE A 82 -0.82 8.90 -14.22
C PHE A 82 -1.67 10.12 -14.57
N MET A 83 -1.47 11.23 -13.87
CA MET A 83 -2.26 12.44 -14.02
C MET A 83 -2.10 13.10 -15.39
N ASN A 84 -0.92 13.04 -15.99
CA ASN A 84 -0.65 13.60 -17.32
C ASN A 84 -0.92 12.60 -18.48
N GLY A 85 -1.39 11.39 -18.18
CA GLY A 85 -1.71 10.36 -19.17
C GLY A 85 -0.50 9.75 -19.89
N THR A 86 0.69 9.87 -19.30
CA THR A 86 1.90 9.15 -19.75
C THR A 86 1.79 7.66 -19.44
N ALA A 87 1.15 7.31 -18.32
CA ALA A 87 0.76 5.95 -18.00
C ALA A 87 -0.74 5.89 -17.66
N PRO A 88 -1.52 4.98 -18.27
CA PRO A 88 -2.96 4.86 -18.02
C PRO A 88 -3.29 4.08 -16.74
N MET A 89 -2.29 3.48 -16.09
CA MET A 89 -2.42 2.75 -14.83
C MET A 89 -1.30 3.20 -13.90
N ALA A 90 -1.53 3.11 -12.59
CA ALA A 90 -0.52 3.37 -11.58
C ALA A 90 -0.73 2.47 -10.36
N ILE A 91 0.36 2.09 -9.68
CA ILE A 91 0.29 1.58 -8.31
C ILE A 91 0.50 2.77 -7.38
N TYR A 92 -0.58 3.18 -6.72
CA TYR A 92 -0.58 4.34 -5.84
C TYR A 92 -1.69 4.23 -4.79
N SER A 93 -1.57 5.02 -3.73
CA SER A 93 -2.59 5.13 -2.68
C SER A 93 -3.89 5.80 -3.17
N THR A 94 -4.99 5.61 -2.45
CA THR A 94 -6.24 6.36 -2.62
C THR A 94 -6.05 7.88 -2.49
N TYR A 95 -4.94 8.33 -1.92
CA TYR A 95 -4.53 9.75 -1.91
C TYR A 95 -4.25 10.35 -3.30
N ILE A 96 -4.27 9.58 -4.39
CA ILE A 96 -4.29 10.14 -5.75
C ILE A 96 -5.68 10.67 -6.16
N LEU A 97 -6.76 10.16 -5.55
CA LEU A 97 -8.14 10.46 -5.95
C LEU A 97 -8.49 11.95 -5.84
N PRO A 98 -8.06 12.71 -4.82
CA PRO A 98 -8.26 14.15 -4.79
C PRO A 98 -7.69 14.88 -6.02
N ALA A 99 -6.53 14.45 -6.54
CA ALA A 99 -5.95 15.02 -7.76
C ALA A 99 -6.78 14.63 -8.99
N VAL A 100 -7.22 13.37 -9.08
CA VAL A 100 -8.11 12.90 -10.16
C VAL A 100 -9.41 13.71 -10.21
N ILE A 101 -10.00 14.03 -9.06
CA ILE A 101 -11.23 14.82 -8.99
C ILE A 101 -11.01 16.26 -9.44
N LYS A 102 -9.90 16.87 -8.99
CA LYS A 102 -9.61 18.28 -9.24
C LYS A 102 -9.14 18.55 -10.67
N GLU A 103 -8.33 17.65 -11.22
CA GLU A 103 -7.55 17.90 -12.45
C GLU A 103 -7.85 16.89 -13.57
N GLY A 104 -8.50 15.77 -13.25
CA GLY A 104 -8.76 14.67 -14.17
C GLY A 104 -10.25 14.43 -14.45
N ASN A 105 -10.59 13.17 -14.74
CA ASN A 105 -11.96 12.71 -14.95
C ASN A 105 -12.30 11.59 -13.95
N PRO A 106 -12.93 11.90 -12.80
CA PRO A 106 -13.18 10.91 -11.75
C PRO A 106 -14.11 9.77 -12.18
N LYS A 107 -14.93 9.95 -13.23
CA LYS A 107 -15.78 8.89 -13.80
C LYS A 107 -15.01 7.85 -14.62
N ASN A 108 -13.76 8.14 -14.97
CA ASN A 108 -12.92 7.29 -15.80
C ASN A 108 -11.73 6.73 -15.01
N VAL A 109 -11.95 6.44 -13.72
CA VAL A 109 -10.97 5.77 -12.86
C VAL A 109 -11.59 4.49 -12.32
N GLY A 110 -10.85 3.41 -12.44
CA GLY A 110 -11.11 2.15 -11.75
C GLY A 110 -9.90 1.77 -10.91
N PHE A 111 -10.04 0.73 -10.10
CA PHE A 111 -8.95 0.14 -9.34
C PHE A 111 -8.95 -1.38 -9.54
N VAL A 112 -7.83 -2.01 -9.21
CA VAL A 112 -7.67 -3.46 -9.22
C VAL A 112 -6.76 -3.86 -8.07
N VAL A 113 -7.03 -5.01 -7.48
CA VAL A 113 -6.23 -5.58 -6.38
C VAL A 113 -5.29 -6.65 -6.94
N PRO A 114 -3.98 -6.59 -6.65
CA PRO A 114 -3.06 -7.69 -6.97
C PRO A 114 -3.56 -9.02 -6.40
N THR A 115 -3.70 -10.01 -7.26
CA THR A 115 -4.20 -11.35 -6.90
C THR A 115 -3.38 -12.40 -7.62
N GLU A 116 -2.81 -13.34 -6.87
CA GLU A 116 -2.13 -14.53 -7.40
C GLU A 116 -2.75 -15.79 -6.78
N LYS A 117 -2.39 -16.11 -5.53
CA LYS A 117 -3.03 -17.17 -4.73
C LYS A 117 -4.19 -16.64 -3.89
N ASN A 118 -4.07 -15.41 -3.42
CA ASN A 118 -5.08 -14.65 -2.70
C ASN A 118 -5.03 -13.18 -3.11
N SER A 119 -6.10 -12.44 -2.84
CA SER A 119 -6.09 -10.98 -2.95
C SER A 119 -5.34 -10.38 -1.77
N ALA A 120 -4.45 -9.42 -2.03
CA ALA A 120 -3.72 -8.73 -0.99
C ALA A 120 -3.73 -7.22 -1.25
N VAL A 121 -4.19 -6.47 -0.25
CA VAL A 121 -4.26 -5.01 -0.28
C VAL A 121 -3.34 -4.46 0.80
N TYR A 122 -2.56 -3.46 0.42
CA TYR A 122 -1.85 -2.61 1.37
C TYR A 122 -2.80 -1.52 1.83
N GLY A 123 -2.98 -1.39 3.13
CA GLY A 123 -3.73 -0.32 3.76
C GLY A 123 -3.12 0.02 5.11
N MET A 124 -3.20 1.29 5.48
CA MET A 124 -2.88 1.74 6.84
C MET A 124 -4.18 1.94 7.60
N LEU A 125 -4.29 1.34 8.78
CA LEU A 125 -5.38 1.58 9.72
C LEU A 125 -4.98 2.73 10.64
N THR A 126 -5.77 3.80 10.61
CA THR A 126 -5.66 4.88 11.61
C THR A 126 -6.56 4.52 12.79
N SER A 127 -5.99 4.44 13.98
CA SER A 127 -6.70 4.06 15.21
C SER A 127 -6.45 5.06 16.33
N LEU A 128 -7.48 5.33 17.15
CA LEU A 128 -7.30 5.94 18.46
C LEU A 128 -6.97 4.83 19.46
N THR A 129 -5.81 4.93 20.12
CA THR A 129 -5.36 3.94 21.10
C THR A 129 -5.29 4.54 22.50
N ILE A 130 -5.69 3.74 23.49
CA ILE A 130 -5.54 4.07 24.91
C ILE A 130 -4.31 3.30 25.38
N THR A 131 -3.25 4.03 25.72
CA THR A 131 -2.01 3.43 26.24
C THR A 131 -2.28 2.79 27.60
N ALA A 132 -1.41 1.92 28.10
CA ALA A 132 -1.51 1.40 29.46
C ALA A 132 -0.76 2.30 30.46
N GLY A 133 -1.13 2.24 31.74
CA GLY A 133 -0.37 2.86 32.84
C GLY A 133 -0.83 4.25 33.28
N GLN A 134 -1.97 4.76 32.78
CA GLN A 134 -2.61 5.95 33.32
C GLN A 134 -3.37 5.63 34.61
N LYS A 135 -3.87 6.67 35.27
CA LYS A 135 -4.82 6.53 36.37
C LYS A 135 -6.16 6.02 35.84
N THR A 136 -6.91 5.31 36.67
CA THR A 136 -8.25 4.80 36.33
C THR A 136 -9.17 5.88 35.77
N GLU A 137 -9.19 7.06 36.38
CA GLU A 137 -10.04 8.19 35.96
C GLU A 137 -9.68 8.71 34.55
N GLU A 138 -8.40 8.66 34.19
CA GLU A 138 -7.90 9.07 32.87
C GLU A 138 -8.24 8.01 31.80
N THR A 139 -8.13 6.73 32.14
CA THR A 139 -8.56 5.61 31.28
C THR A 139 -10.06 5.70 31.01
N GLU A 140 -10.89 5.87 32.04
CA GLU A 140 -12.35 6.00 31.88
C GLU A 140 -12.74 7.21 31.03
N ALA A 141 -12.04 8.34 31.19
CA ALA A 141 -12.27 9.52 30.35
C ALA A 141 -11.87 9.28 28.89
N ALA A 142 -10.74 8.61 28.65
CA ALA A 142 -10.28 8.24 27.31
C ALA A 142 -11.25 7.26 26.62
N GLU A 143 -11.76 6.26 27.33
CA GLU A 143 -12.76 5.32 26.81
C GLU A 143 -14.04 6.04 26.39
N LYS A 144 -14.53 6.98 27.20
CA LYS A 144 -15.70 7.82 26.86
C LYS A 144 -15.44 8.64 25.60
N PHE A 145 -14.25 9.24 25.48
CA PHE A 145 -13.89 10.04 24.31
C PHE A 145 -13.78 9.18 23.04
N VAL A 146 -13.07 8.05 23.09
CA VAL A 146 -12.94 7.14 21.95
C VAL A 146 -14.33 6.61 21.54
N THR A 147 -15.16 6.21 22.50
CA THR A 147 -16.54 5.76 22.21
C THR A 147 -17.37 6.85 21.55
N PHE A 148 -17.24 8.10 22.00
CA PHE A 148 -17.89 9.25 21.36
C PHE A 148 -17.37 9.45 19.93
N MET A 149 -16.05 9.44 19.72
CA MET A 149 -15.45 9.59 18.39
C MET A 149 -15.91 8.52 17.41
N GLU A 150 -16.04 7.27 17.85
CA GLU A 150 -16.45 6.13 17.01
C GLU A 150 -17.95 6.12 16.63
N GLN A 151 -18.76 7.04 17.16
CA GLN A 151 -20.13 7.21 16.69
C GLN A 151 -20.14 7.62 15.22
N ALA A 152 -21.07 7.05 14.44
CA ALA A 152 -21.06 7.14 12.98
C ALA A 152 -20.96 8.57 12.44
N ASP A 153 -21.73 9.51 13.00
CA ASP A 153 -21.72 10.92 12.58
C ASP A 153 -20.39 11.61 12.95
N ASN A 154 -19.83 11.33 14.12
CA ASN A 154 -18.58 11.94 14.60
C ASN A 154 -17.37 11.44 13.81
N ILE A 155 -17.27 10.12 13.61
CA ILE A 155 -16.18 9.53 12.82
C ILE A 155 -16.32 9.89 11.34
N ALA A 156 -17.52 10.14 10.84
CA ALA A 156 -17.73 10.61 9.47
C ALA A 156 -17.03 11.94 9.22
N ASP A 157 -17.11 12.89 10.16
CA ASP A 157 -16.41 14.17 10.05
C ASP A 157 -14.89 13.99 10.01
N TRP A 158 -14.34 13.08 10.82
CA TRP A 158 -12.91 12.79 10.82
C TRP A 158 -12.47 12.16 9.48
N VAL A 159 -13.22 11.19 8.95
CA VAL A 159 -12.95 10.60 7.63
C VAL A 159 -13.03 11.64 6.51
N MET A 160 -13.99 12.59 6.61
CA MET A 160 -14.16 13.67 5.64
C MET A 160 -13.07 14.74 5.67
N MET A 161 -12.09 14.67 6.57
CA MET A 161 -10.87 15.48 6.45
C MET A 161 -10.05 15.14 5.19
N SER A 162 -10.28 13.98 4.58
CA SER A 162 -9.64 13.56 3.33
C SER A 162 -10.63 12.74 2.48
N PRO A 163 -11.68 13.37 1.94
CA PRO A 163 -12.80 12.67 1.32
C PRO A 163 -12.32 11.88 0.09
N GLY A 164 -12.73 10.61 0.02
CA GLY A 164 -12.32 9.66 -1.04
C GLY A 164 -10.91 9.07 -0.87
N ALA A 165 -10.00 9.74 -0.17
CA ALA A 165 -8.68 9.21 0.15
C ALA A 165 -8.70 8.37 1.43
N ALA A 166 -9.29 8.88 2.50
CA ALA A 166 -9.56 8.12 3.72
C ALA A 166 -10.90 7.38 3.58
N LEU A 167 -10.93 6.12 4.02
CA LEU A 167 -12.11 5.25 3.93
C LEU A 167 -12.53 4.81 5.33
N PRO A 168 -13.85 4.76 5.62
CA PRO A 168 -14.35 4.42 6.94
C PRO A 168 -14.29 2.91 7.18
N VAL A 169 -13.78 2.52 8.34
CA VAL A 169 -13.88 1.14 8.84
C VAL A 169 -15.22 0.90 9.55
N ASN A 170 -15.82 1.94 10.12
CA ASN A 170 -17.17 1.89 10.67
C ASN A 170 -18.21 1.90 9.53
N LYS A 171 -18.85 0.75 9.32
CA LYS A 171 -19.84 0.53 8.25
C LYS A 171 -21.05 1.47 8.32
N ALA A 172 -21.35 2.05 9.49
CA ALA A 172 -22.46 2.99 9.61
C ALA A 172 -22.16 4.35 8.93
N VAL A 173 -20.88 4.71 8.76
CA VAL A 173 -20.47 6.00 8.17
C VAL A 173 -21.03 6.20 6.78
N VAL A 174 -21.06 5.17 5.93
CA VAL A 174 -21.56 5.30 4.56
C VAL A 174 -23.07 5.62 4.50
N THR A 175 -23.76 5.51 5.63
CA THR A 175 -25.18 5.82 5.75
C THR A 175 -25.47 7.25 6.22
N THR A 176 -24.47 7.96 6.76
CA THR A 176 -24.62 9.31 7.33
C THR A 176 -24.84 10.36 6.23
N ALA A 177 -25.44 11.49 6.60
CA ALA A 177 -25.57 12.63 5.70
C ALA A 177 -24.20 13.18 5.30
N THR A 178 -23.28 13.31 6.28
CA THR A 178 -21.89 13.75 6.06
C THR A 178 -21.20 12.98 4.93
N TRP A 179 -21.39 11.66 4.86
CA TRP A 179 -20.83 10.84 3.78
C TRP A 179 -21.61 11.00 2.47
N LYS A 180 -22.93 10.77 2.50
CA LYS A 180 -23.77 10.74 1.29
C LYS A 180 -23.84 12.06 0.57
N ASP A 181 -23.79 13.17 1.30
CA ASP A 181 -23.95 14.50 0.74
C ASP A 181 -22.65 15.13 0.26
N ASN A 182 -21.50 14.53 0.58
CA ASN A 182 -20.19 15.03 0.19
C ASN A 182 -19.96 14.99 -1.34
N ASP A 183 -19.61 16.14 -1.92
CA ASP A 183 -19.44 16.29 -3.38
C ASP A 183 -18.32 15.41 -3.96
N VAL A 184 -17.24 15.20 -3.21
CA VAL A 184 -16.13 14.32 -3.63
C VAL A 184 -16.60 12.87 -3.68
N ILE A 185 -17.30 12.40 -2.65
CA ILE A 185 -17.87 11.04 -2.63
C ILE A 185 -18.85 10.84 -3.78
N LYS A 186 -19.75 11.81 -4.02
CA LYS A 186 -20.68 11.78 -5.17
C LYS A 186 -19.94 11.73 -6.52
N ALA A 187 -18.86 12.51 -6.67
CA ALA A 187 -18.08 12.56 -7.91
C ALA A 187 -17.37 11.23 -8.22
N LEU A 188 -16.99 10.47 -7.19
CA LEU A 188 -16.35 9.15 -7.31
C LEU A 188 -17.36 8.01 -7.59
N GLY A 189 -18.66 8.27 -7.48
CA GLY A 189 -19.71 7.28 -7.74
C GLY A 189 -19.56 6.04 -6.84
N GLU A 190 -19.50 4.85 -7.44
CA GLU A 190 -19.39 3.58 -6.70
C GLU A 190 -17.97 3.25 -6.24
N LEU A 191 -16.95 3.97 -6.71
CA LEU A 191 -15.55 3.65 -6.42
C LEU A 191 -15.25 3.58 -4.90
N PRO A 192 -15.74 4.49 -4.03
CA PRO A 192 -15.50 4.39 -2.60
C PRO A 192 -16.09 3.11 -1.99
N ASN A 193 -17.28 2.70 -2.43
CA ASN A 193 -17.92 1.46 -1.94
C ASN A 193 -17.12 0.22 -2.35
N GLN A 194 -16.60 0.22 -3.58
CA GLN A 194 -15.76 -0.87 -4.06
C GLN A 194 -14.44 -0.95 -3.26
N LEU A 195 -13.80 0.19 -2.99
CA LEU A 195 -12.59 0.25 -2.17
C LEU A 195 -12.84 -0.19 -0.72
N ILE A 196 -13.97 0.22 -0.12
CA ILE A 196 -14.39 -0.25 1.22
C ILE A 196 -14.60 -1.77 1.23
N GLY A 197 -15.12 -2.33 0.12
CA GLY A 197 -15.30 -3.76 -0.07
C GLY A 197 -14.00 -4.58 0.04
N GLU A 198 -12.85 -3.94 -0.20
CA GLU A 198 -11.53 -4.57 -0.14
C GLU A 198 -10.86 -4.48 1.23
N LEU A 199 -11.42 -3.74 2.20
CA LEU A 199 -10.86 -3.65 3.55
C LEU A 199 -10.60 -5.03 4.21
N PRO A 200 -11.46 -6.06 4.03
CA PRO A 200 -11.18 -7.41 4.54
C PRO A 200 -9.94 -8.08 3.94
N ASN A 201 -9.45 -7.61 2.79
CA ASN A 201 -8.25 -8.13 2.12
C ASN A 201 -6.97 -7.36 2.51
N ILE A 202 -7.06 -6.39 3.44
CA ILE A 202 -5.88 -5.70 3.96
C ILE A 202 -4.97 -6.70 4.66
N GLN A 203 -3.70 -6.68 4.28
CA GLN A 203 -2.65 -7.49 4.87
C GLN A 203 -1.45 -6.60 5.20
N VAL A 204 -0.75 -6.95 6.28
CA VAL A 204 0.45 -6.23 6.74
C VAL A 204 1.68 -7.05 6.42
N PHE A 205 2.57 -6.48 5.62
CA PHE A 205 3.86 -7.09 5.33
C PHE A 205 4.69 -7.15 6.62
N GLY A 206 5.16 -8.35 6.94
CA GLY A 206 5.83 -8.66 8.20
C GLY A 206 4.90 -9.12 9.33
N ALA A 207 3.58 -9.15 9.17
CA ALA A 207 2.68 -9.81 10.13
C ALA A 207 2.38 -11.26 9.68
N VAL A 208 2.27 -12.20 10.62
CA VAL A 208 1.97 -13.61 10.32
C VAL A 208 0.90 -14.15 11.27
N GLY A 209 -0.28 -14.46 10.73
CA GLY A 209 -1.46 -14.74 11.56
C GLY A 209 -1.77 -13.55 12.46
N ASP A 210 -1.94 -13.81 13.75
CA ASP A 210 -2.19 -12.75 14.75
C ASP A 210 -0.90 -12.12 15.29
N LYS A 211 0.28 -12.53 14.78
CA LYS A 211 1.58 -12.03 15.27
C LYS A 211 2.02 -10.81 14.47
N ASN A 212 2.30 -9.73 15.19
CA ASN A 212 3.01 -8.57 14.67
C ASN A 212 4.42 -8.53 15.26
N PHE A 213 5.44 -8.46 14.41
CA PHE A 213 6.84 -8.40 14.84
C PHE A 213 7.31 -6.95 14.85
N THR A 214 7.63 -6.40 16.02
CA THR A 214 8.11 -5.02 16.18
C THR A 214 9.36 -4.74 15.33
N ARG A 215 10.19 -5.76 15.12
CA ARG A 215 11.37 -5.77 14.24
C ARG A 215 11.07 -5.40 12.78
N MET A 216 9.80 -5.42 12.35
CA MET A 216 9.43 -4.94 11.01
C MET A 216 9.79 -3.45 10.83
N GLY A 217 9.75 -2.64 11.90
CA GLY A 217 10.19 -1.25 11.86
C GLY A 217 11.68 -1.12 11.48
N ASP A 218 12.53 -1.99 12.01
CA ASP A 218 13.95 -2.04 11.67
C ASP A 218 14.17 -2.51 10.23
N VAL A 219 13.37 -3.48 9.76
CA VAL A 219 13.40 -3.95 8.36
C VAL A 219 13.08 -2.80 7.40
N THR A 220 11.94 -2.12 7.58
CA THR A 220 11.57 -0.97 6.72
C THR A 220 12.60 0.16 6.86
N GLY A 221 13.03 0.48 8.08
CA GLY A 221 14.01 1.53 8.36
C GLY A 221 15.39 1.28 7.74
N SER A 222 15.76 0.01 7.52
CA SER A 222 17.01 -0.38 6.86
C SER A 222 17.03 -0.11 5.35
N GLY A 223 15.85 0.06 4.72
CA GLY A 223 15.71 0.21 3.27
C GLY A 223 16.06 -1.04 2.46
N VAL A 224 16.32 -2.19 3.09
CA VAL A 224 16.81 -3.40 2.37
C VAL A 224 15.77 -3.92 1.37
N VAL A 225 14.48 -3.89 1.71
CA VAL A 225 13.42 -4.38 0.81
C VAL A 225 13.26 -3.45 -0.39
N SER A 226 13.24 -2.13 -0.20
CA SER A 226 13.12 -1.20 -1.31
C SER A 226 14.36 -1.21 -2.21
N SER A 227 15.57 -1.30 -1.64
CA SER A 227 16.81 -1.51 -2.40
C SER A 227 16.81 -2.83 -3.17
N MET A 228 16.28 -3.92 -2.59
CA MET A 228 16.13 -5.21 -3.28
C MET A 228 15.30 -5.06 -4.56
N VAL A 229 14.14 -4.41 -4.46
CA VAL A 229 13.24 -4.15 -5.59
C VAL A 229 13.92 -3.21 -6.60
N HIS A 230 14.53 -2.12 -6.14
CA HIS A 230 15.25 -1.18 -6.99
C HIS A 230 16.36 -1.87 -7.80
N ASN A 231 17.18 -2.69 -7.14
CA ASN A 231 18.32 -3.35 -7.74
C ASN A 231 17.91 -4.32 -8.86
N VAL A 232 16.84 -5.10 -8.69
CA VAL A 232 16.40 -6.03 -9.74
C VAL A 232 15.63 -5.33 -10.88
N THR A 233 15.02 -4.18 -10.61
CA THR A 233 14.22 -3.44 -11.60
C THR A 233 15.06 -2.42 -12.37
N VAL A 234 15.57 -1.39 -11.69
CA VAL A 234 16.37 -0.31 -12.28
C VAL A 234 17.82 -0.71 -12.40
N GLY A 235 18.39 -1.32 -11.35
CA GLY A 235 19.78 -1.76 -11.30
C GLY A 235 20.09 -2.97 -12.21
N LYS A 236 19.06 -3.68 -12.66
CA LYS A 236 19.16 -4.91 -13.49
C LYS A 236 20.05 -5.99 -12.89
N ALA A 237 20.16 -6.03 -11.56
CA ALA A 237 20.85 -7.07 -10.83
C ALA A 237 20.16 -8.42 -11.03
N ASP A 238 20.90 -9.52 -10.85
CA ASP A 238 20.34 -10.86 -10.93
C ASP A 238 19.40 -11.12 -9.74
N LEU A 239 18.32 -11.86 -9.98
CA LEU A 239 17.30 -12.12 -8.96
C LEU A 239 17.85 -12.94 -7.78
N PRO A 240 18.46 -14.14 -7.98
CA PRO A 240 18.83 -15.00 -6.86
C PRO A 240 19.90 -14.38 -5.95
N GLY A 241 20.94 -13.77 -6.53
CA GLY A 241 22.00 -13.11 -5.79
C GLY A 241 21.51 -11.90 -5.02
N THR A 242 20.61 -11.10 -5.61
CA THR A 242 20.02 -9.95 -4.91
C THR A 242 19.16 -10.39 -3.73
N LEU A 243 18.34 -11.44 -3.92
CA LEU A 243 17.46 -11.97 -2.87
C LEU A 243 18.28 -12.53 -1.69
N GLN A 244 19.30 -13.33 -1.98
CA GLN A 244 20.23 -13.90 -0.99
C GLN A 244 20.99 -12.82 -0.23
N ALA A 245 21.49 -11.79 -0.93
CA ALA A 245 22.19 -10.68 -0.31
C ALA A 245 21.27 -9.87 0.61
N SER A 246 20.02 -9.62 0.20
CA SER A 246 19.04 -8.92 1.02
C SER A 246 18.61 -9.72 2.25
N GLN A 247 18.38 -11.03 2.11
CA GLN A 247 18.14 -11.94 3.23
C GLN A 247 19.28 -11.86 4.25
N LYS A 248 20.52 -12.07 3.79
CA LYS A 248 21.71 -12.03 4.64
C LYS A 248 21.86 -10.69 5.36
N LYS A 249 21.65 -9.58 4.65
CA LYS A 249 21.76 -8.23 5.23
C LYS A 249 20.73 -8.01 6.34
N LEU A 250 19.50 -8.51 6.19
CA LEU A 250 18.48 -8.43 7.24
C LEU A 250 18.78 -9.38 8.41
N ASP A 251 19.27 -10.59 8.14
CA ASP A 251 19.69 -11.51 9.20
C ASP A 251 20.79 -10.86 10.07
N GLU A 252 21.82 -10.29 9.46
CA GLU A 252 22.92 -9.58 10.15
C GLU A 252 22.45 -8.35 10.91
N LEU A 253 21.49 -7.60 10.37
CA LEU A 253 20.95 -6.40 11.01
C LEU A 253 20.21 -6.75 12.30
N ILE A 254 19.51 -7.88 12.31
CA ILE A 254 18.65 -8.20 13.45
C ILE A 254 19.31 -9.13 14.47
N GLU A 255 20.40 -9.83 14.12
CA GLU A 255 21.25 -10.50 15.10
C GLU A 255 22.02 -9.52 16.01
N GLN A 256 22.07 -8.23 15.67
CA GLN A 256 22.72 -7.19 16.47
C GLN A 256 21.88 -6.66 17.63
N HIS A 257 20.66 -7.18 17.82
CA HIS A 257 19.69 -6.80 18.87
C HIS A 257 19.21 -8.02 19.66
#